data_AF-A0A536GNR4-F1
#
_entry.id   AF-A0A536GNR4-F1
#
_cell.length_a   1.000
_cell.length_b   1.000
_cell.length_c   1.000
_cell.angle_alpha   90.00
_cell.angle_beta   90.00
_cell.angle_gamma   90.00
#
_symmetry.space_group_name_H-M   'P 1'
#
loop_
_entity.id
_entity.type
_entity.pdbx_description
1 polymer ?
#
loop_
_entity_poly.entity_id
_entity_poly.type
_entity_poly.pdbx_seq_one_letter_code
_entity_poly.pdbx_strand_id
1 'polypeptide(L)'
;LRRGMPREELRSRLGIQPGVFSAVLKALAGEHRLVESDGEVAAPEHQVAVAPSGGPAARLVELLAAQPFAPPSLAEAMRAAGATSEMVRALAQSGDLVRLSDDVAFTRDAYAKAVEVVKELIAGGGSVSVAQMRDRLGASRRPMLALLEHLDAAKVTRRVGDARVLR
;
A
#
# COMPACT_ATOMS: atom_id res chain seq x y z
N LEU A 1 6.48 3.13 21.36
CA LEU A 1 6.41 4.08 20.22
C LEU A 1 4.93 4.41 20.03
N ARG A 2 4.52 5.69 20.15
CA ARG A 2 3.09 6.11 20.08
C ARG A 2 2.68 6.30 18.62
N ARG A 3 1.47 5.87 18.22
CA ARG A 3 0.94 5.85 16.83
C ARG A 3 0.58 7.23 16.29
N GLY A 4 0.33 8.18 17.18
CA GLY A 4 0.27 9.60 16.94
C GLY A 4 0.35 10.35 18.27
N MET A 5 0.07 11.64 18.24
CA MET A 5 -0.15 12.43 19.45
C MET A 5 -1.64 12.35 19.83
N PRO A 6 -2.02 12.17 21.10
CA PRO A 6 -3.41 12.30 21.51
C PRO A 6 -3.97 13.67 21.11
N ARG A 7 -5.21 13.72 20.60
CA ARG A 7 -5.87 14.96 20.16
C ARG A 7 -5.75 16.09 21.20
N GLU A 8 -5.97 15.74 22.46
CA GLU A 8 -5.97 16.70 23.57
C GLU A 8 -4.55 17.18 23.91
N GLU A 9 -3.54 16.33 23.73
CA GLU A 9 -2.14 16.69 23.89
C GLU A 9 -1.68 17.63 22.77
N LEU A 10 -2.09 17.40 21.52
CA LEU A 10 -1.80 18.33 20.41
C LEU A 10 -2.46 19.69 20.64
N ARG A 11 -3.75 19.69 21.04
CA ARG A 11 -4.49 20.92 21.33
C ARG A 11 -3.78 21.75 22.40
N SER A 12 -3.38 21.10 23.50
CA SER A 12 -2.70 21.76 24.62
C SER A 12 -1.36 22.35 24.21
N ARG A 13 -0.58 21.66 23.36
CA ARG A 13 0.72 22.15 22.89
C ARG A 13 0.62 23.30 21.88
N LEU A 14 -0.42 23.30 21.04
CA LEU A 14 -0.67 24.38 20.09
C LEU A 14 -1.34 25.61 20.71
N GLY A 15 -1.82 25.50 21.97
CA GLY A 15 -2.49 26.60 22.66
C GLY A 15 -3.82 27.03 22.04
N ILE A 16 -4.46 26.16 21.25
CA ILE A 16 -5.67 26.48 20.49
C ILE A 16 -6.91 26.31 21.38
N GLN A 17 -7.83 27.27 21.30
CA GLN A 17 -9.12 27.23 21.98
C GLN A 17 -9.98 26.05 21.48
N PRO A 18 -10.69 25.32 22.37
CA PRO A 18 -11.43 24.10 22.01
C PRO A 18 -12.41 24.27 20.85
N GLY A 19 -13.09 25.42 20.76
CA GLY A 19 -14.08 25.70 19.72
C GLY A 19 -13.50 25.82 18.31
N VAL A 20 -12.21 26.15 18.18
CA VAL A 20 -11.54 26.33 16.87
C VAL A 20 -10.71 25.11 16.48
N PHE A 21 -10.27 24.33 17.47
CA PHE A 21 -9.40 23.18 17.25
C PHE A 21 -10.00 22.12 16.31
N SER A 22 -11.29 21.83 16.45
CA SER A 22 -11.96 20.85 15.58
C SER A 22 -12.05 21.30 14.13
N ALA A 23 -12.16 22.61 13.87
CA ALA A 23 -12.22 23.15 12.52
C ALA A 23 -10.83 23.12 11.85
N VAL A 24 -9.78 23.41 12.62
CA VAL A 24 -8.39 23.33 12.15
C VAL A 24 -8.01 21.89 11.78
N LEU A 25 -8.34 20.91 12.62
CA LEU A 25 -8.09 19.50 12.29
C LEU A 25 -8.85 19.07 11.04
N LYS A 26 -10.13 19.46 10.91
CA LYS A 26 -10.93 19.14 9.73
C LYS A 26 -10.37 19.75 8.44
N ALA A 27 -9.85 20.97 8.50
CA ALA A 27 -9.19 21.62 7.37
C ALA A 27 -7.89 20.89 6.99
N LEU A 28 -7.03 20.57 7.96
CA LEU A 28 -5.77 19.85 7.74
C LEU A 28 -5.99 18.41 7.23
N ALA A 29 -7.05 17.74 7.69
CA ALA A 29 -7.46 16.44 7.18
C ALA A 29 -7.97 16.53 5.73
N GLY A 30 -8.77 17.56 5.41
CA GLY A 30 -9.23 17.83 4.04
C GLY A 30 -8.08 18.15 3.08
N GLU A 31 -7.03 18.81 3.57
CA GLU A 31 -5.79 19.08 2.84
C GLU A 31 -4.81 17.88 2.82
N HIS A 32 -5.19 16.73 3.40
CA HIS A 32 -4.34 15.53 3.50
C HIS A 32 -3.00 15.79 4.22
N ARG A 33 -2.95 16.73 5.17
CA ARG A 33 -1.75 17.06 5.96
C ARG A 33 -1.71 16.37 7.33
N LEU A 34 -2.75 15.60 7.62
CA LEU A 34 -3.04 14.97 8.91
C LEU A 34 -3.87 13.70 8.65
N VAL A 35 -3.66 12.68 9.47
CA VAL A 35 -4.56 11.52 9.60
C VAL A 35 -5.03 11.41 11.05
N GLU A 36 -6.34 11.20 11.24
CA GLU A 36 -6.95 10.89 12.53
C GLU A 36 -7.28 9.39 12.62
N SER A 37 -6.85 8.72 13.70
CA SER A 37 -7.18 7.32 13.97
C SER A 37 -7.25 7.11 15.48
N ASP A 38 -8.32 6.49 15.99
CA ASP A 38 -8.51 6.13 17.41
C ASP A 38 -8.22 7.26 18.43
N GLY A 39 -8.53 8.51 18.10
CA GLY A 39 -8.31 9.67 18.98
C GLY A 39 -6.87 10.23 18.98
N GLU A 40 -6.01 9.70 18.12
CA GLU A 40 -4.66 10.19 17.87
C GLU A 40 -4.57 10.91 16.52
N VAL A 41 -3.64 11.87 16.45
CA VAL A 41 -3.34 12.68 15.26
C VAL A 41 -1.89 12.47 14.85
N ALA A 42 -1.67 12.20 13.58
CA ALA A 42 -0.34 12.01 13.01
C ALA A 42 -0.21 12.73 11.66
N ALA A 43 1.00 13.12 11.27
CA ALA A 43 1.25 13.52 9.90
C ALA A 43 1.10 12.28 8.98
N PRO A 44 0.63 12.43 7.74
CA PRO A 44 0.47 11.31 6.80
C PRO A 44 1.78 10.56 6.56
N GLU A 45 2.91 11.27 6.63
CA GLU A 45 4.26 10.73 6.50
C GLU A 45 4.81 10.12 7.81
N HIS A 46 4.13 10.34 8.94
CA HIS A 46 4.52 9.79 10.25
C HIS A 46 4.06 8.34 10.36
N GLN A 47 4.81 7.45 9.72
CA GLN A 47 4.67 6.02 9.90
C GLN A 47 5.28 5.63 11.25
N VAL A 48 4.44 5.46 12.26
CA VAL A 48 4.86 4.85 13.50
C VAL A 48 5.12 3.38 13.20
N ALA A 49 6.40 3.04 13.14
CA ALA A 49 6.86 1.67 13.24
C ALA A 49 6.37 1.10 14.58
N VAL A 50 5.16 0.56 14.57
CA VAL A 50 4.68 -0.35 15.61
C VAL A 50 5.70 -1.48 15.60
N ALA A 51 6.33 -1.74 16.75
CA ALA A 51 7.19 -2.91 16.87
C ALA A 51 6.37 -4.12 16.41
N PRO A 52 6.81 -4.87 15.38
CA PRO A 52 5.95 -5.87 14.78
C PRO A 52 5.69 -6.95 15.81
N SER A 53 4.43 -7.10 16.21
CA SER A 53 4.04 -8.06 17.24
C SER A 53 4.08 -9.52 16.75
N GLY A 54 4.40 -9.74 15.47
CA GLY A 54 4.71 -11.04 14.91
C GLY A 54 6.16 -11.11 14.45
N GLY A 55 6.73 -12.32 14.44
CA GLY A 55 8.10 -12.57 13.98
C GLY A 55 8.37 -12.14 12.54
N PRO A 56 9.50 -12.57 11.94
CA PRO A 56 9.95 -12.06 10.64
C PRO A 56 8.91 -12.07 9.51
N ALA A 57 8.00 -13.05 9.48
CA ALA A 57 6.92 -13.12 8.50
C ALA A 57 5.94 -11.93 8.61
N ALA A 58 5.53 -11.54 9.82
CA ALA A 58 4.64 -10.39 10.01
C ALA A 58 5.33 -9.08 9.63
N ARG A 59 6.61 -8.94 9.99
CA ARG A 59 7.44 -7.79 9.57
C ARG A 59 7.49 -7.62 8.07
N LEU A 60 7.62 -8.72 7.35
CA LEU A 60 7.65 -8.68 5.89
C LEU A 60 6.33 -8.15 5.33
N VAL A 61 5.19 -8.64 5.84
CA VAL A 61 3.87 -8.17 5.41
C VAL A 61 3.70 -6.69 5.72
N GLU A 62 4.10 -6.23 6.91
CA GLU A 62 4.05 -4.82 7.30
C GLU A 62 4.92 -3.94 6.40
N LEU A 63 6.15 -4.36 6.08
CA LEU A 63 7.04 -3.62 5.18
C LEU A 63 6.46 -3.48 3.77
N LEU A 64 5.81 -4.52 3.26
CA LEU A 64 5.16 -4.48 1.94
C LEU A 64 3.85 -3.68 1.98
N ALA A 65 3.15 -3.67 3.12
CA ALA A 65 1.93 -2.90 3.32
C ALA A 65 2.18 -1.39 3.51
N ALA A 66 3.37 -0.99 3.99
CA ALA A 66 3.72 0.40 4.23
C ALA A 66 3.68 1.27 2.95
N GLN A 67 4.03 0.69 1.80
CA GLN A 67 3.91 1.31 0.48
C GLN A 67 3.37 0.29 -0.53
N PRO A 68 2.05 0.04 -0.55
CA PRO A 68 1.47 -1.15 -1.20
C PRO A 68 1.69 -1.18 -2.72
N PHE A 69 1.85 -0.03 -3.37
CA PHE A 69 2.08 0.08 -4.83
C PHE A 69 3.47 0.62 -5.19
N ALA A 70 4.32 0.83 -4.19
CA ALA A 70 5.73 1.12 -4.36
C ALA A 70 6.56 0.34 -3.33
N PRO A 71 6.36 -0.99 -3.19
CA PRO A 71 7.08 -1.73 -2.17
C PRO A 71 8.57 -1.78 -2.52
N PRO A 72 9.45 -1.96 -1.52
CA PRO A 72 10.84 -2.37 -1.75
C PRO A 72 10.88 -3.66 -2.58
N SER A 73 12.06 -4.03 -3.11
CA SER A 73 12.20 -5.38 -3.68
C SER A 73 11.86 -6.44 -2.64
N LEU A 74 11.37 -7.58 -3.08
CA LEU A 74 11.08 -8.69 -2.17
C LEU A 74 12.34 -9.10 -1.40
N ALA A 75 13.51 -9.09 -2.06
CA ALA A 75 14.80 -9.38 -1.44
C ALA A 75 15.19 -8.35 -0.35
N GLU A 76 15.00 -7.05 -0.60
CA GLU A 76 15.23 -6.01 0.42
C GLU A 76 14.27 -6.14 1.60
N ALA A 77 12.99 -6.36 1.32
CA ALA A 77 11.96 -6.54 2.34
C ALA A 77 12.27 -7.75 3.23
N MET A 78 12.68 -8.87 2.63
CA MET A 78 13.09 -10.08 3.35
C MET A 78 14.30 -9.81 4.24
N ARG A 79 15.33 -9.14 3.72
CA ARG A 79 16.53 -8.78 4.51
C ARG A 79 16.18 -7.88 5.69
N ALA A 80 15.36 -6.85 5.48
CA ALA A 80 14.93 -5.94 6.54
C ALA A 80 14.05 -6.62 7.60
N ALA A 81 13.18 -7.54 7.18
CA ALA A 81 12.32 -8.31 8.07
C ALA A 81 13.07 -9.41 8.84
N GLY A 82 14.20 -9.89 8.30
CA GLY A 82 14.84 -11.16 8.70
C GLY A 82 14.04 -12.38 8.28
N ALA A 83 13.25 -12.28 7.20
CA ALA A 83 12.38 -13.35 6.72
C ALA A 83 13.12 -14.28 5.75
N THR A 84 12.82 -15.57 5.80
CA THR A 84 13.40 -16.57 4.91
C THR A 84 12.49 -16.86 3.72
N SER A 85 13.03 -17.50 2.69
CA SER A 85 12.27 -17.92 1.51
C SER A 85 11.13 -18.90 1.85
N GLU A 86 11.30 -19.73 2.87
CA GLU A 86 10.27 -20.63 3.39
C GLU A 86 9.10 -19.85 3.98
N MET A 87 9.38 -18.76 4.72
CA MET A 87 8.35 -17.89 5.28
C MET A 87 7.56 -17.17 4.17
N VAL A 88 8.25 -16.66 3.14
CA VAL A 88 7.60 -16.08 1.96
C VAL A 88 6.69 -17.09 1.27
N ARG A 89 7.17 -18.34 1.13
CA ARG A 89 6.39 -19.42 0.53
C ARG A 89 5.16 -19.76 1.37
N ALA A 90 5.30 -19.82 2.70
CA ALA A 90 4.18 -20.05 3.61
C ALA A 90 3.14 -18.92 3.54
N LEU A 91 3.58 -17.65 3.53
CA LEU A 91 2.70 -16.48 3.35
C LEU A 91 1.98 -16.47 2.00
N ALA A 92 2.65 -16.95 0.94
CA ALA A 92 2.03 -17.10 -0.36
C ALA A 92 1.00 -18.24 -0.39
N GLN A 93 1.24 -19.32 0.35
CA GLN A 93 0.32 -20.45 0.47
C GLN A 93 -0.91 -20.11 1.34
N SER A 94 -0.74 -19.35 2.43
CA SER A 94 -1.86 -18.79 3.21
C SER A 94 -2.58 -17.68 2.44
N GLY A 95 -1.92 -17.11 1.43
CA GLY A 95 -2.41 -16.06 0.55
C GLY A 95 -2.35 -14.66 1.18
N ASP A 96 -1.65 -14.49 2.30
CA ASP A 96 -1.38 -13.18 2.89
C ASP A 96 -0.50 -12.32 1.97
N LEU A 97 0.25 -12.98 1.08
CA LEU A 97 1.15 -12.38 0.12
C LEU A 97 0.91 -12.98 -1.27
N VAL A 98 0.94 -12.15 -2.31
CA VAL A 98 0.87 -12.56 -3.71
C VAL A 98 2.19 -12.20 -4.38
N ARG A 99 2.94 -13.22 -4.81
CA ARG A 99 4.17 -13.02 -5.58
C ARG A 99 3.81 -12.72 -7.03
N LEU A 100 4.19 -11.52 -7.48
CA LEU A 100 4.00 -11.09 -8.87
C LEU A 100 5.17 -11.52 -9.74
N SER A 101 6.39 -11.44 -9.19
CA SER A 101 7.63 -11.91 -9.79
C SER A 101 8.60 -12.36 -8.69
N ASP A 102 9.86 -12.65 -9.05
CA ASP A 102 10.92 -12.91 -8.07
C ASP A 102 11.31 -11.66 -7.26
N ASP A 103 11.04 -10.47 -7.80
CA ASP A 103 11.46 -9.19 -7.24
C ASP A 103 10.31 -8.37 -6.63
N VAL A 104 9.05 -8.72 -6.94
CA VAL A 104 7.86 -7.99 -6.50
C VAL A 104 6.85 -8.93 -5.86
N ALA A 105 6.40 -8.58 -4.67
CA ALA A 105 5.24 -9.18 -4.02
C ALA A 105 4.34 -8.11 -3.41
N PHE A 106 3.04 -8.35 -3.46
CA PHE A 106 2.03 -7.54 -2.81
C PHE A 106 1.41 -8.28 -1.64
N THR A 107 0.90 -7.54 -0.66
CA THR A 107 -0.04 -8.12 0.30
C THR A 107 -1.34 -8.49 -0.41
N ARG A 108 -2.14 -9.37 0.21
CA ARG A 108 -3.47 -9.74 -0.29
C ARG A 108 -4.32 -8.53 -0.67
N ASP A 109 -4.40 -7.55 0.24
CA ASP A 109 -5.26 -6.38 0.08
C ASP A 109 -4.76 -5.44 -1.02
N ALA A 110 -3.44 -5.24 -1.10
CA ALA A 110 -2.82 -4.46 -2.16
C ALA A 110 -3.07 -5.11 -3.53
N TYR A 111 -2.92 -6.43 -3.62
CA TYR A 111 -3.23 -7.18 -4.83
C TYR A 111 -4.69 -7.05 -5.24
N ALA A 112 -5.63 -7.29 -4.32
CA ALA A 112 -7.06 -7.18 -4.59
C ALA A 112 -7.43 -5.78 -5.09
N LYS A 113 -6.96 -4.73 -4.41
CA LYS A 113 -7.20 -3.34 -4.82
C LYS A 113 -6.62 -3.03 -6.21
N ALA A 114 -5.41 -3.52 -6.50
CA ALA A 114 -4.79 -3.27 -7.80
C ALA A 114 -5.54 -3.99 -8.94
N VAL A 115 -6.04 -5.21 -8.69
CA VAL A 115 -6.86 -5.94 -9.66
C VAL A 115 -8.20 -5.24 -9.90
N GLU A 116 -8.84 -4.71 -8.87
CA GLU A 116 -10.08 -3.93 -9.05
C GLU A 116 -9.82 -2.67 -9.90
N VAL A 117 -8.73 -1.95 -9.65
CA VAL A 117 -8.36 -0.80 -10.50
C VAL A 117 -8.09 -1.20 -11.95
N VAL A 118 -7.46 -2.35 -12.20
CA VAL A 118 -7.30 -2.88 -13.57
C VAL A 118 -8.66 -3.08 -14.23
N LYS A 119 -9.60 -3.72 -13.53
CA LYS A 119 -10.96 -3.97 -14.06
C LYS A 119 -11.70 -2.66 -14.32
N GLU A 120 -11.64 -1.70 -13.40
CA GLU A 120 -12.26 -0.38 -13.56
C GLU A 120 -11.72 0.35 -14.79
N LEU A 121 -10.39 0.39 -14.96
CA LEU A 121 -9.76 1.06 -16.10
C LEU A 121 -10.12 0.40 -17.43
N ILE A 122 -10.17 -0.94 -17.48
CA ILE A 122 -10.57 -1.66 -18.70
C ILE A 122 -12.07 -1.48 -18.96
N ALA A 123 -12.92 -1.52 -17.94
CA ALA A 123 -14.37 -1.33 -18.10
C ALA A 123 -14.70 0.08 -18.62
N GLY A 124 -14.00 1.11 -18.15
CA GLY A 124 -14.21 2.49 -18.56
C GLY A 124 -13.53 2.89 -19.88
N GLY A 125 -12.35 2.34 -20.16
CA GLY A 125 -11.49 2.76 -21.27
C GLY A 125 -11.19 1.68 -22.33
N GLY A 126 -11.73 0.48 -22.17
CA GLY A 126 -11.51 -0.67 -23.05
C GLY A 126 -10.15 -1.35 -22.90
N SER A 127 -9.15 -0.67 -22.34
CA SER A 127 -7.81 -1.20 -22.10
C SER A 127 -7.10 -0.45 -20.97
N VAL A 128 -6.02 -1.04 -20.45
CA VAL A 128 -5.16 -0.44 -19.43
C VAL A 128 -3.69 -0.52 -19.81
N SER A 129 -2.98 0.60 -19.67
CA SER A 129 -1.52 0.69 -19.79
C SER A 129 -0.85 0.77 -18.42
N VAL A 130 0.46 0.49 -18.39
CA VAL A 130 1.27 0.62 -17.17
C VAL A 130 1.24 2.06 -16.64
N ALA A 131 1.23 3.06 -17.54
CA ALA A 131 1.18 4.48 -17.16
C ALA A 131 -0.14 4.83 -16.47
N GLN A 132 -1.28 4.37 -17.01
CA GLN A 132 -2.58 4.59 -16.38
C GLN A 132 -2.68 3.95 -14.99
N MET A 133 -2.16 2.73 -14.81
CA MET A 133 -2.07 2.09 -13.50
C MET A 133 -1.24 2.92 -12.52
N ARG A 134 -0.06 3.38 -12.96
CA ARG A 134 0.84 4.22 -12.17
C ARG A 134 0.15 5.48 -11.69
N ASP A 135 -0.47 6.22 -12.60
CA ASP A 135 -1.08 7.51 -12.33
C ASP A 135 -2.32 7.35 -11.42
N ARG A 136 -3.08 6.25 -11.60
CA ARG A 136 -4.27 5.96 -10.80
C ARG A 136 -3.95 5.54 -9.37
N LEU A 137 -2.86 4.81 -9.15
CA LEU A 137 -2.47 4.27 -7.85
C LEU A 137 -1.36 5.06 -7.15
N GLY A 138 -0.82 6.11 -7.77
CA GLY A 138 0.36 6.81 -7.27
C GLY A 138 1.58 5.88 -7.14
N ALA A 139 1.68 4.91 -8.04
CA ALA A 139 2.61 3.79 -7.93
C ALA A 139 3.94 4.06 -8.63
N SER A 140 4.90 3.13 -8.49
CA SER A 140 6.08 3.10 -9.36
C SER A 140 5.85 2.16 -10.57
N ARG A 141 6.61 2.35 -11.65
CA ARG A 141 6.41 1.58 -12.89
C ARG A 141 6.69 0.08 -12.71
N ARG A 142 7.74 -0.27 -11.95
CA ARG A 142 8.23 -1.65 -11.79
C ARG A 142 7.15 -2.59 -11.20
N PRO A 143 6.50 -2.29 -10.06
CA PRO A 143 5.43 -3.13 -9.52
C PRO A 143 4.20 -3.22 -10.43
N MET A 144 3.83 -2.12 -11.09
CA MET A 144 2.67 -2.11 -12.00
C MET A 144 2.90 -2.97 -13.24
N LEU A 145 4.11 -2.94 -13.79
CA LEU A 145 4.49 -3.83 -14.88
C LEU A 145 4.42 -5.29 -14.44
N ALA A 146 5.02 -5.63 -13.28
CA ALA A 146 5.00 -6.99 -12.74
C ALA A 146 3.58 -7.49 -12.47
N LEU A 147 2.69 -6.65 -11.95
CA LEU A 147 1.28 -6.98 -11.74
C LEU A 147 0.60 -7.33 -13.08
N LEU A 148 0.77 -6.48 -14.08
CA LEU A 148 0.11 -6.67 -15.36
C LEU A 148 0.65 -7.91 -16.10
N GLU A 149 1.94 -8.19 -16.00
CA GLU A 149 2.55 -9.44 -16.51
C GLU A 149 2.04 -10.68 -15.74
N HIS A 150 1.88 -10.56 -14.42
CA HIS A 150 1.29 -11.61 -13.60
C HIS A 150 -0.15 -11.92 -14.03
N LEU A 151 -0.97 -10.90 -14.30
CA LEU A 151 -2.35 -11.07 -14.79
C LEU A 151 -2.40 -11.65 -16.21
N ASP A 152 -1.45 -11.29 -17.07
CA ASP A 152 -1.30 -11.90 -18.39
C ASP A 152 -0.99 -13.41 -18.27
N ALA A 153 -0.05 -13.77 -17.40
CA ALA A 153 0.32 -15.17 -17.14
C ALA A 153 -0.85 -15.97 -16.52
N ALA A 154 -1.64 -15.33 -15.65
CA ALA A 154 -2.87 -15.88 -15.08
C ALA A 154 -4.05 -15.91 -16.08
N LYS A 155 -3.85 -15.48 -17.34
CA LYS A 155 -4.86 -15.38 -18.41
C LYS A 155 -6.05 -14.49 -18.07
N VAL A 156 -5.89 -13.55 -17.14
CA VAL A 156 -6.90 -12.54 -16.78
C VAL A 156 -6.90 -11.40 -17.80
N THR A 157 -5.71 -10.97 -18.21
CA THR A 157 -5.51 -9.96 -19.23
C THR A 157 -4.74 -10.52 -20.42
N ARG A 158 -4.74 -9.78 -21.52
CA ARG A 158 -3.83 -10.01 -22.65
C ARG A 158 -3.25 -8.69 -23.14
N ARG A 159 -1.96 -8.70 -23.47
CA ARG A 159 -1.27 -7.54 -24.03
C ARG A 159 -1.65 -7.31 -25.51
N VAL A 160 -1.98 -6.07 -25.86
CA VAL A 160 -2.23 -5.60 -27.22
C VAL A 160 -1.46 -4.28 -27.38
N GLY A 161 -0.33 -4.31 -28.08
CA GLY A 161 0.61 -3.18 -28.13
C GLY A 161 1.16 -2.82 -26.74
N ASP A 162 0.94 -1.59 -26.31
CA ASP A 162 1.37 -1.08 -24.99
C ASP A 162 0.28 -1.13 -23.91
N ALA A 163 -0.91 -1.61 -24.27
CA ALA A 163 -2.04 -1.75 -23.36
C ALA A 163 -2.42 -3.22 -23.15
N ARG A 164 -3.33 -3.44 -22.22
CA ARG A 164 -3.91 -4.76 -21.89
C ARG A 164 -5.42 -4.68 -21.86
N VAL A 165 -6.06 -5.73 -22.35
CA VAL A 165 -7.51 -5.90 -22.34
C VAL A 165 -7.87 -7.14 -21.52
N LEU A 166 -9.10 -7.21 -21.03
CA LEU A 166 -9.60 -8.43 -20.40
C LEU A 166 -9.67 -9.56 -21.43
N ARG A 167 -9.36 -10.78 -20.99
CA ARG A 167 -9.42 -11.96 -21.85
C ARG A 167 -10.84 -12.44 -22.06
#